data_AF-A0A812N244-F1
#
_entry.id   AF-A0A812N244-F1
#
_cell.length_a   1.000
_cell.length_b   1.000
_cell.length_c   1.000
_cell.angle_alpha   90.00
_cell.angle_beta   90.00
_cell.angle_gamma   90.00
#
_symmetry.space_group_name_H-M   'P 1'
#
loop_
_entity.id
_entity.type
_entity.pdbx_description
1 polymer ?
#
loop_
_entity_poly.entity_id
_entity_poly.type
_entity_poly.pdbx_seq_one_letter_code
_entity_poly.pdbx_strand_id
1 'polypeptide(L)'
;MQSALLLLRLQRVPQSTIHLLLGTNHKAVENMETKICRLRQAYVEKEEKKIVFGNAKTWVDVEADEATFDKRDISEVPHLRHLIVKPKDTIMWEQWAGIIQRGKPHTLVLGKLSPKLTRTRAPGPGAIRKTEWKTIANQILVNRKVVLHTDSAKSYKLKMPGVIHDRVVHCKKRIKVNGVYRWTSPKYVNLVTHNIPGTKKKLRVISGTQIVDRAWRFLKDRLKINQNTKAGTRALKAKLRSAQYDYWMKNSDLWLATGDLCSEALKKCYPEAC
;
A
#
# COMPACT_ATOMS: atom_id res chain seq x y z
N MET A 1 32.10 -9.39 2.92
CA MET A 1 31.77 -8.08 2.31
C MET A 1 30.30 -7.93 1.90
N GLN A 2 29.69 -8.90 1.20
CA GLN A 2 28.28 -8.79 0.75
C GLN A 2 27.26 -8.65 1.90
N SER A 3 27.46 -9.36 3.01
CA SER A 3 26.61 -9.28 4.20
C SER A 3 26.61 -7.88 4.83
N ALA A 4 27.79 -7.24 4.94
CA ALA A 4 27.91 -5.88 5.44
C ALA A 4 27.21 -4.87 4.53
N LEU A 5 27.38 -5.00 3.21
CA LEU A 5 26.67 -4.16 2.23
C LEU A 5 25.14 -4.34 2.36
N LEU A 6 24.66 -5.58 2.48
CA LEU A 6 23.24 -5.86 2.68
C LEU A 6 22.73 -5.21 3.98
N LEU A 7 23.44 -5.39 5.09
CA LEU A 7 23.07 -4.82 6.40
C LEU A 7 22.93 -3.30 6.31
N LEU A 8 23.93 -2.61 5.75
CA LEU A 8 23.89 -1.16 5.56
C LEU A 8 22.73 -0.72 4.65
N ARG A 9 22.38 -1.51 3.63
CA ARG A 9 21.19 -1.25 2.79
C ARG A 9 19.89 -1.44 3.56
N LEU A 10 19.77 -2.46 4.40
CA LEU A 10 18.59 -2.67 5.25
C LEU A 10 18.42 -1.53 6.27
N GLN A 11 19.52 -1.02 6.80
CA GLN A 11 19.56 0.17 7.67
C GLN A 11 19.43 1.51 6.92
N ARG A 12 19.22 1.46 5.59
CA ARG A 12 18.99 2.62 4.72
C ARG A 12 20.13 3.64 4.66
N VAL A 13 21.35 3.20 4.93
CA VAL A 13 22.53 4.04 4.72
C VAL A 13 22.57 4.45 3.24
N PRO A 14 22.75 5.74 2.90
CA PRO A 14 22.78 6.20 1.52
C PRO A 14 23.80 5.44 0.67
N GLN A 15 23.50 5.22 -0.61
CA GLN A 15 24.37 4.46 -1.52
C GLN A 15 25.77 5.08 -1.64
N SER A 16 25.85 6.42 -1.67
CA SER A 16 27.12 7.16 -1.66
C SER A 16 27.95 6.88 -0.42
N THR A 17 27.33 6.86 0.76
CA THR A 17 28.00 6.54 2.02
C THR A 17 28.50 5.09 2.05
N ILE A 18 27.72 4.14 1.54
CA ILE A 18 28.16 2.72 1.46
C ILE A 18 29.35 2.56 0.52
N HIS A 19 29.32 3.26 -0.62
CA HIS A 19 30.44 3.28 -1.56
C HIS A 19 31.74 3.76 -0.89
N LEU A 20 31.66 4.86 -0.12
CA LEU A 20 32.79 5.40 0.62
C LEU A 20 33.26 4.48 1.76
N LEU A 21 32.33 3.94 2.56
CA LEU A 21 32.66 3.13 3.73
C LEU A 21 33.28 1.77 3.38
N LEU A 22 32.80 1.13 2.32
CA LEU A 22 33.21 -0.23 1.95
C LEU A 22 34.18 -0.28 0.76
N GLY A 23 34.46 0.87 0.12
CA GLY A 23 35.21 0.92 -1.13
C GLY A 23 34.52 0.19 -2.30
N THR A 24 33.26 -0.22 -2.15
CA THR A 24 32.53 -0.99 -3.17
C THR A 24 31.90 -0.09 -4.21
N ASN A 25 32.09 -0.41 -5.50
CA ASN A 25 31.49 0.30 -6.63
C ASN A 25 29.97 0.51 -6.47
N HIS A 26 29.47 1.73 -6.73
CA HIS A 26 28.05 2.09 -6.66
C HIS A 26 27.14 1.13 -7.46
N LYS A 27 27.60 0.62 -8.62
CA LYS A 27 26.85 -0.37 -9.42
C LYS A 27 26.62 -1.68 -8.68
N ALA A 28 27.56 -2.12 -7.84
CA ALA A 28 27.40 -3.31 -7.01
C ALA A 28 26.32 -3.09 -5.94
N VAL A 29 26.28 -1.89 -5.35
CA VAL A 29 25.26 -1.48 -4.38
C VAL A 29 23.86 -1.45 -5.03
N GLU A 30 23.73 -0.86 -6.22
CA GLU A 30 22.47 -0.83 -6.98
C GLU A 30 21.99 -2.22 -7.40
N ASN A 31 22.91 -3.10 -7.82
CA ASN A 31 22.60 -4.47 -8.18
C ASN A 31 22.06 -5.25 -6.97
N MET A 32 22.69 -5.11 -5.80
CA MET A 32 22.20 -5.72 -4.56
C MET A 32 20.79 -5.22 -4.21
N GLU A 33 20.56 -3.91 -4.29
CA GLU A 33 19.23 -3.31 -4.06
C GLU A 33 18.17 -3.86 -5.03
N THR A 34 18.52 -4.02 -6.30
CA THR A 34 17.63 -4.57 -7.31
C THR A 34 17.28 -6.02 -7.01
N LYS A 35 18.28 -6.84 -6.64
CA LYS A 35 18.09 -8.25 -6.29
C LYS A 35 17.19 -8.41 -5.06
N ILE A 36 17.45 -7.66 -3.99
CA ILE A 36 16.63 -7.74 -2.76
C ILE A 36 15.20 -7.26 -3.01
N CYS A 37 14.99 -6.22 -3.81
CA CYS A 37 13.64 -5.76 -4.15
C CYS A 37 12.86 -6.82 -4.94
N ARG A 38 13.49 -7.49 -5.91
CA ARG A 38 12.86 -8.58 -6.67
C ARG A 38 12.54 -9.77 -5.78
N LEU A 39 13.45 -10.14 -4.88
CA LEU A 39 13.25 -11.24 -3.95
C LEU A 39 12.08 -10.97 -3.00
N ARG A 40 12.05 -9.77 -2.39
CA ARG A 40 10.93 -9.33 -1.53
C ARG A 40 9.62 -9.21 -2.28
N GLN A 41 9.65 -8.72 -3.52
CA GLN A 41 8.46 -8.70 -4.37
C GLN A 41 7.89 -10.10 -4.55
N ALA A 42 8.72 -11.08 -4.91
CA ALA A 42 8.26 -12.45 -5.14
C ALA A 42 7.66 -13.07 -3.87
N TYR A 43 8.28 -12.82 -2.71
CA TYR A 43 7.75 -13.25 -1.41
C TYR A 43 6.39 -12.60 -1.12
N VAL A 44 6.31 -11.27 -1.21
CA VAL A 44 5.07 -10.54 -0.94
C VAL A 44 3.94 -10.96 -1.86
N GLU A 45 4.19 -11.07 -3.17
CA GLU A 45 3.16 -11.49 -4.14
C GLU A 45 2.68 -12.93 -3.91
N LYS A 46 3.51 -13.79 -3.30
CA LYS A 46 3.14 -15.15 -2.90
C LYS A 46 2.32 -15.14 -1.61
N GLU A 47 2.82 -14.50 -0.55
CA GLU A 47 2.18 -14.52 0.77
C GLU A 47 0.92 -13.66 0.81
N GLU A 48 0.83 -12.59 0.01
CA GLU A 48 -0.34 -11.72 -0.09
C GLU A 48 -1.59 -12.50 -0.51
N LYS A 49 -1.44 -13.51 -1.39
CA LYS A 49 -2.54 -14.38 -1.82
C LYS A 49 -3.12 -15.25 -0.70
N LYS A 50 -2.35 -15.49 0.36
CA LYS A 50 -2.77 -16.26 1.53
C LYS A 50 -3.48 -15.39 2.56
N ILE A 51 -3.40 -14.06 2.43
CA ILE A 51 -4.02 -13.14 3.38
C ILE A 51 -5.54 -13.24 3.21
N VAL A 52 -6.19 -13.62 4.30
CA VAL A 52 -7.64 -13.61 4.43
C VAL A 52 -7.99 -12.62 5.51
N PHE A 53 -8.76 -11.59 5.16
CA PHE A 53 -9.32 -10.69 6.16
C PHE A 53 -10.49 -11.38 6.84
N GLY A 54 -10.53 -11.26 8.17
CA GLY A 54 -11.55 -11.93 8.98
C GLY A 54 -11.47 -13.44 8.90
N ASN A 55 -12.44 -14.10 9.52
CA ASN A 55 -12.50 -15.57 9.57
C ASN A 55 -13.94 -16.08 9.36
N ALA A 56 -14.84 -15.21 8.89
CA ALA A 56 -16.29 -15.44 8.78
C ALA A 56 -16.99 -15.83 10.11
N LYS A 57 -16.27 -15.93 11.23
CA LYS A 57 -16.81 -16.20 12.58
C LYS A 57 -17.04 -14.89 13.32
N THR A 58 -15.99 -14.07 13.43
CA THR A 58 -15.95 -12.80 14.17
C THR A 58 -15.79 -11.61 13.23
N TRP A 59 -16.39 -10.48 13.60
CA TRP A 59 -16.19 -9.22 12.89
C TRP A 59 -14.79 -8.66 13.15
N VAL A 60 -14.12 -8.19 12.09
CA VAL A 60 -12.79 -7.57 12.20
C VAL A 60 -12.76 -6.19 11.56
N ASP A 61 -11.99 -5.27 12.14
CA ASP A 61 -11.79 -3.93 11.60
C ASP A 61 -10.71 -3.92 10.52
N VAL A 62 -11.09 -3.52 9.32
CA VAL A 62 -10.22 -3.37 8.15
C VAL A 62 -10.32 -1.94 7.64
N GLU A 63 -9.20 -1.35 7.26
CA GLU A 63 -9.16 -0.07 6.59
C GLU A 63 -8.82 -0.24 5.12
N ALA A 64 -9.39 0.61 4.28
CA ALA A 64 -8.98 0.75 2.89
C ALA A 64 -8.89 2.21 2.46
N ASP A 65 -7.93 2.49 1.61
CA ASP A 65 -7.69 3.81 1.01
C ASP A 65 -6.84 3.67 -0.25
N GLU A 66 -6.70 4.74 -1.03
CA GLU A 66 -5.83 4.80 -2.19
C GLU A 66 -4.68 5.81 -2.04
N ALA A 67 -3.52 5.47 -2.59
CA ALA A 67 -2.38 6.38 -2.64
C ALA A 67 -1.75 6.43 -4.02
N THR A 68 -1.37 7.65 -4.41
CA THR A 68 -0.56 7.92 -5.61
C THR A 68 0.92 8.02 -5.23
N PHE A 69 1.77 7.35 -5.99
CA PHE A 69 3.21 7.26 -5.76
C PHE A 69 4.04 8.05 -6.77
N ASP A 70 3.66 8.05 -8.04
CA ASP A 70 4.38 8.77 -9.09
C ASP A 70 3.46 9.15 -10.25
N LYS A 71 3.94 10.04 -11.12
CA LYS A 71 3.32 10.34 -12.40
C LYS A 71 4.36 10.43 -13.50
N ARG A 72 3.99 10.03 -14.72
CA ARG A 72 4.87 10.04 -15.89
C ARG A 72 4.11 10.53 -17.11
N ASP A 73 4.71 11.45 -17.85
CA ASP A 73 4.26 11.76 -19.21
C ASP A 73 4.67 10.63 -20.16
N ILE A 74 3.69 10.06 -20.87
CA ILE A 74 3.89 8.94 -21.79
C ILE A 74 3.73 9.33 -23.26
N SER A 75 3.60 10.62 -23.56
CA SER A 75 3.50 11.15 -24.94
C SER A 75 4.63 10.66 -25.86
N GLU A 76 5.85 10.65 -25.36
CA GLU A 76 7.06 10.26 -26.11
C GLU A 76 7.49 8.80 -25.85
N VAL A 77 6.68 7.99 -25.16
CA VAL A 77 7.06 6.62 -24.79
C VAL A 77 6.47 5.62 -25.78
N PRO A 78 7.24 5.07 -26.75
CA PRO A 78 6.67 4.35 -27.88
C PRO A 78 5.79 3.16 -27.48
N HIS A 79 6.25 2.37 -26.50
CA HIS A 79 5.54 1.18 -26.03
C HIS A 79 4.29 1.49 -25.18
N LEU A 80 4.07 2.75 -24.75
CA LEU A 80 2.87 3.16 -23.98
C LEU A 80 1.92 4.04 -24.78
N ARG A 81 2.30 4.45 -26.00
CA ARG A 81 1.49 5.34 -26.85
C ARG A 81 0.09 4.80 -27.13
N HIS A 82 -0.06 3.48 -27.21
CA HIS A 82 -1.35 2.81 -27.40
C HIS A 82 -2.35 3.04 -26.25
N LEU A 83 -1.90 3.46 -25.07
CA LEU A 83 -2.76 3.81 -23.94
C LEU A 83 -3.39 5.20 -24.10
N ILE A 84 -2.83 6.06 -24.95
CA ILE A 84 -3.30 7.43 -25.18
C ILE A 84 -4.51 7.39 -26.11
N VAL A 85 -5.71 7.35 -25.52
CA VAL A 85 -6.97 7.44 -26.26
C VAL A 85 -7.27 8.89 -26.67
N LYS A 86 -6.92 9.85 -25.81
CA LYS A 86 -7.15 11.28 -26.03
C LYS A 86 -5.80 12.00 -26.13
N PRO A 87 -5.52 12.76 -27.21
CA PRO A 87 -4.19 13.36 -27.44
C PRO A 87 -3.69 14.25 -26.30
N LYS A 88 -4.58 14.88 -25.54
CA LYS A 88 -4.24 15.77 -24.41
C LYS A 88 -4.05 15.04 -23.08
N ASP A 89 -4.46 13.77 -22.99
CA ASP A 89 -4.40 12.99 -21.76
C ASP A 89 -3.19 12.05 -21.81
N THR A 90 -2.01 12.60 -21.48
CA THR A 90 -0.71 11.92 -21.61
C THR A 90 -0.07 11.55 -20.27
N ILE A 91 -0.65 11.97 -19.14
CA ILE A 91 -0.12 11.67 -17.82
C ILE A 91 -0.65 10.34 -17.30
N MET A 92 0.27 9.40 -17.12
CA MET A 92 0.05 8.13 -16.43
C MET A 92 0.37 8.29 -14.95
N TRP A 93 -0.48 7.72 -14.09
CA TRP A 93 -0.32 7.74 -12.64
C TRP A 93 -0.02 6.35 -12.09
N GLU A 94 0.90 6.27 -11.13
CA GLU A 94 1.09 5.06 -10.34
C GLU A 94 0.24 5.17 -9.06
N GLN A 95 -0.96 4.61 -9.10
CA GLN A 95 -1.92 4.63 -7.99
C GLN A 95 -2.21 3.21 -7.51
N TRP A 96 -2.34 3.04 -6.19
CA TRP A 96 -2.57 1.74 -5.56
C TRP A 96 -3.65 1.86 -4.47
N ALA A 97 -4.50 0.84 -4.38
CA ALA A 97 -5.40 0.65 -3.26
C ALA A 97 -4.71 -0.21 -2.20
N GLY A 98 -4.84 0.16 -0.94
CA GLY A 98 -4.28 -0.55 0.21
C GLY A 98 -5.40 -0.99 1.11
N ILE A 99 -5.32 -2.24 1.56
CA ILE A 99 -6.30 -2.83 2.49
C ILE A 99 -5.51 -3.43 3.65
N ILE A 100 -5.87 -3.11 4.88
CA ILE A 100 -5.12 -3.54 6.06
C ILE A 100 -6.05 -3.81 7.24
N GLN A 101 -5.81 -4.90 7.96
CA GLN A 101 -6.50 -5.14 9.23
C GLN A 101 -5.84 -4.30 10.31
N ARG A 102 -6.66 -3.58 11.09
CA ARG A 102 -6.16 -2.73 12.17
C ARG A 102 -5.31 -3.54 13.16
N GLY A 103 -4.17 -2.97 13.55
CA GLY A 103 -3.22 -3.60 14.46
C GLY A 103 -2.39 -4.75 13.86
N LYS A 104 -2.59 -5.13 12.60
CA LYS A 104 -1.87 -6.24 11.95
C LYS A 104 -1.14 -5.81 10.68
N PRO A 105 0.08 -5.23 10.79
CA PRO A 105 0.84 -4.71 9.66
C PRO A 105 1.07 -5.74 8.53
N HIS A 106 1.29 -7.00 8.90
CA HIS A 106 1.50 -8.13 7.98
C HIS A 106 0.27 -8.47 7.11
N THR A 107 -0.88 -7.85 7.37
CA THR A 107 -2.09 -8.03 6.56
C THR A 107 -2.25 -6.96 5.48
N LEU A 108 -1.30 -6.01 5.33
CA LEU A 108 -1.38 -4.99 4.30
C LEU A 108 -1.34 -5.65 2.91
N VAL A 109 -2.43 -5.53 2.15
CA VAL A 109 -2.57 -5.95 0.76
C VAL A 109 -2.54 -4.71 -0.14
N LEU A 110 -1.79 -4.76 -1.24
CA LEU A 110 -1.74 -3.68 -2.23
C LEU A 110 -2.29 -4.14 -3.58
N GLY A 111 -3.34 -3.48 -4.06
CA GLY A 111 -3.90 -3.66 -5.39
C GLY A 111 -3.52 -2.50 -6.32
N LYS A 112 -2.87 -2.78 -7.44
CA LYS A 112 -2.56 -1.74 -8.43
C LYS A 112 -3.84 -1.25 -9.08
N LEU A 113 -4.02 0.06 -9.14
CA LEU A 113 -5.12 0.71 -9.85
C LEU A 113 -4.67 1.13 -11.25
N SER A 114 -5.64 1.26 -12.14
CA SER A 114 -5.45 1.70 -13.53
C SER A 114 -6.31 2.94 -13.79
N PRO A 115 -5.97 4.08 -13.13
CA PRO A 115 -6.69 5.32 -13.34
C PRO A 115 -6.60 5.77 -14.80
N LYS A 116 -7.57 6.58 -15.22
CA LYS A 116 -7.53 7.17 -16.56
C LYS A 116 -6.32 8.09 -16.69
N LEU A 117 -5.74 8.13 -17.89
CA LEU A 117 -4.76 9.14 -18.22
C LEU A 117 -5.39 10.54 -18.06
N THR A 118 -4.57 11.50 -17.65
CA THR A 118 -5.01 12.87 -17.45
C THR A 118 -4.13 13.86 -18.21
N ARG A 119 -4.59 15.10 -18.28
CA ARG A 119 -3.79 16.22 -18.78
C ARG A 119 -2.61 16.52 -17.84
N THR A 120 -1.57 17.17 -18.37
CA THR A 120 -0.34 17.56 -17.67
C THR A 120 -0.58 18.33 -16.37
N ARG A 121 -1.59 19.21 -16.35
CA ARG A 121 -1.93 20.07 -15.21
C ARG A 121 -2.98 19.48 -14.26
N ALA A 122 -3.36 18.21 -14.43
CA ALA A 122 -4.31 17.58 -13.53
C ALA A 122 -3.72 17.44 -12.11
N PRO A 123 -4.50 17.75 -11.05
CA PRO A 123 -4.02 17.65 -9.68
C PRO A 123 -3.79 16.20 -9.22
N GLY A 124 -4.41 15.23 -9.89
CA GLY A 124 -4.31 13.81 -9.57
C GLY A 124 -5.13 12.94 -10.54
N PRO A 125 -5.06 11.61 -10.38
CA PRO A 125 -5.85 10.65 -11.17
C PRO A 125 -7.37 10.69 -10.89
N GLY A 126 -7.78 11.42 -9.86
CA GLY A 126 -9.14 11.39 -9.31
C GLY A 126 -9.33 10.27 -8.27
N ALA A 127 -10.55 10.19 -7.74
CA ALA A 127 -10.93 9.15 -6.79
C ALA A 127 -10.97 7.77 -7.45
N ILE A 128 -10.72 6.72 -6.67
CA ILE A 128 -10.84 5.32 -7.12
C ILE A 128 -12.19 5.07 -7.79
N ARG A 129 -12.22 4.35 -8.91
CA ARG A 129 -13.48 4.02 -9.60
C ARG A 129 -14.18 2.85 -8.93
N LYS A 130 -15.51 2.90 -8.88
CA LYS A 130 -16.35 1.82 -8.33
C LYS A 130 -16.08 0.46 -8.98
N THR A 131 -15.78 0.43 -10.29
CA THR A 131 -15.46 -0.81 -11.02
C THR A 131 -14.16 -1.44 -10.56
N GLU A 132 -13.12 -0.63 -10.33
CA GLU A 132 -11.80 -1.10 -9.87
C GLU A 132 -11.89 -1.57 -8.42
N TRP A 133 -12.52 -0.75 -7.57
CA TRP A 133 -12.77 -1.12 -6.17
C TRP A 133 -13.57 -2.41 -6.06
N LYS A 134 -14.65 -2.57 -6.86
CA LYS A 134 -15.48 -3.78 -6.85
C LYS A 134 -14.67 -5.04 -7.11
N THR A 135 -13.75 -5.02 -8.07
CA THR A 135 -12.91 -6.19 -8.39
C THR A 135 -12.03 -6.57 -7.21
N ILE A 136 -11.33 -5.60 -6.62
CA ILE A 136 -10.44 -5.82 -5.47
C ILE A 136 -11.24 -6.29 -4.25
N ALA A 137 -12.32 -5.59 -3.93
CA ALA A 137 -13.13 -5.87 -2.75
C ALA A 137 -13.86 -7.22 -2.82
N ASN A 138 -14.31 -7.63 -4.01
CA ASN A 138 -14.95 -8.94 -4.20
C ASN A 138 -13.99 -10.10 -3.93
N GLN A 139 -12.72 -9.96 -4.31
CA GLN A 139 -11.71 -10.99 -4.09
C GLN A 139 -11.35 -11.13 -2.61
N ILE A 140 -11.38 -10.02 -1.87
CA ILE A 140 -10.67 -9.91 -0.58
C ILE A 140 -11.63 -9.81 0.62
N LEU A 141 -12.80 -9.19 0.46
CA LEU A 141 -13.66 -8.76 1.59
C LEU A 141 -15.02 -9.48 1.66
N VAL A 142 -15.52 -10.03 0.55
CA VAL A 142 -16.86 -10.62 0.49
C VAL A 142 -16.99 -11.82 1.44
N ASN A 143 -18.08 -11.86 2.20
CA ASN A 143 -18.44 -12.91 3.16
C ASN A 143 -17.41 -13.14 4.27
N ARG A 144 -16.61 -12.12 4.60
CA ARG A 144 -15.54 -12.23 5.59
C ARG A 144 -15.89 -11.73 7.00
N LYS A 145 -17.07 -11.10 7.19
CA LYS A 145 -17.45 -10.34 8.40
C LYS A 145 -16.44 -9.23 8.69
N VAL A 146 -16.39 -8.25 7.80
CA VAL A 146 -15.46 -7.12 7.89
C VAL A 146 -16.21 -5.84 8.20
N VAL A 147 -15.71 -5.08 9.17
CA VAL A 147 -16.06 -3.66 9.31
C VAL A 147 -15.01 -2.87 8.52
N LEU A 148 -15.43 -2.36 7.38
CA LEU A 148 -14.58 -1.66 6.45
C LEU A 148 -14.63 -0.15 6.74
N HIS A 149 -13.50 0.39 7.17
CA HIS A 149 -13.28 1.79 7.47
C HIS A 149 -12.64 2.48 6.26
N THR A 150 -13.37 3.39 5.62
CA THR A 150 -12.87 4.15 4.47
C THR A 150 -13.18 5.63 4.62
N ASP A 151 -12.59 6.42 3.74
CA ASP A 151 -13.00 7.80 3.53
C ASP A 151 -14.44 7.87 2.95
N SER A 152 -14.88 9.08 2.65
CA SER A 152 -16.24 9.32 2.15
C SER A 152 -16.40 9.08 0.65
N ALA A 153 -15.38 8.57 -0.06
CA ALA A 153 -15.46 8.38 -1.50
C ALA A 153 -16.60 7.42 -1.87
N LYS A 154 -17.35 7.78 -2.91
CA LYS A 154 -18.58 7.06 -3.31
C LYS A 154 -18.30 5.60 -3.69
N SER A 155 -17.11 5.31 -4.19
CA SER A 155 -16.71 3.97 -4.64
C SER A 155 -16.66 2.97 -3.49
N TYR A 156 -16.18 3.39 -2.31
CA TYR A 156 -16.09 2.51 -1.14
C TYR A 156 -17.46 2.10 -0.60
N LYS A 157 -18.50 2.94 -0.76
CA LYS A 157 -19.88 2.68 -0.32
C LYS A 157 -20.60 1.54 -1.06
N LEU A 158 -19.89 0.75 -1.87
CA LEU A 158 -20.40 -0.44 -2.53
C LEU A 158 -20.95 -1.44 -1.49
N LYS A 159 -22.24 -1.75 -1.55
CA LYS A 159 -22.85 -2.78 -0.69
C LYS A 159 -22.30 -4.16 -1.08
N MET A 160 -21.76 -4.88 -0.09
CA MET A 160 -21.17 -6.21 -0.28
C MET A 160 -21.62 -7.14 0.86
N PRO A 161 -21.93 -8.41 0.58
CA PRO A 161 -22.24 -9.39 1.62
C PRO A 161 -21.10 -9.55 2.63
N GLY A 162 -21.44 -9.60 3.92
CA GLY A 162 -20.47 -9.76 4.99
C GLY A 162 -19.55 -8.56 5.24
N VAL A 163 -19.90 -7.37 4.72
CA VAL A 163 -19.16 -6.11 4.94
C VAL A 163 -20.08 -5.03 5.52
N ILE A 164 -19.67 -4.45 6.65
CA ILE A 164 -20.29 -3.25 7.25
C ILE A 164 -19.37 -2.08 6.94
N HIS A 165 -19.93 -1.00 6.39
CA HIS A 165 -19.16 0.22 6.12
C HIS A 165 -19.16 1.14 7.34
N ASP A 166 -17.97 1.57 7.73
CA ASP A 166 -17.75 2.58 8.75
C ASP A 166 -16.94 3.75 8.18
N ARG A 167 -17.10 4.92 8.80
CA ARG A 167 -16.49 6.16 8.33
C ARG A 167 -15.15 6.43 9.00
N VAL A 168 -14.21 6.95 8.23
CA VAL A 168 -13.01 7.59 8.76
C VAL A 168 -13.24 9.10 8.93
N VAL A 169 -12.64 9.71 9.95
CA VAL A 169 -12.78 11.14 10.23
C VAL A 169 -11.46 11.85 9.90
N HIS A 170 -11.45 12.65 8.83
CA HIS A 170 -10.23 13.22 8.26
C HIS A 170 -10.07 14.73 8.47
N CYS A 171 -11.17 15.50 8.49
CA CYS A 171 -11.11 16.96 8.48
C CYS A 171 -11.59 17.61 9.78
N LYS A 172 -11.00 18.79 10.07
CA LYS A 172 -11.59 19.76 10.98
C LYS A 172 -13.02 20.05 10.54
N LYS A 173 -13.94 20.12 11.49
CA LYS A 173 -15.32 20.53 11.20
C LYS A 173 -15.52 21.95 11.69
N ARG A 174 -16.15 22.76 10.85
CA ARG A 174 -16.61 24.09 11.25
C ARG A 174 -17.89 23.89 12.05
N ILE A 175 -17.81 24.07 13.36
CA ILE A 175 -18.94 23.91 14.27
C ILE A 175 -19.22 25.23 14.98
N LYS A 176 -20.50 25.51 15.24
CA LYS A 176 -20.92 26.69 16.02
C LYS A 176 -20.76 26.35 17.49
N VAL A 177 -19.79 26.99 18.16
CA VAL A 177 -19.54 26.85 19.60
C VAL A 177 -19.85 28.20 20.22
N ASN A 178 -20.87 28.24 21.09
CA ASN A 178 -21.32 29.48 21.77
C ASN A 178 -21.57 30.64 20.79
N GLY A 179 -22.35 30.40 19.73
CA GLY A 179 -22.67 31.44 18.75
C GLY A 179 -21.64 31.65 17.65
N VAL A 180 -20.37 31.27 17.86
CA VAL A 180 -19.25 31.55 16.93
C VAL A 180 -18.83 30.29 16.19
N TYR A 181 -18.65 30.39 14.86
CA TYR A 181 -18.14 29.28 14.06
C TYR A 181 -16.63 29.12 14.27
N ARG A 182 -16.21 27.97 14.82
CA ARG A 182 -14.80 27.62 15.00
C ARG A 182 -14.45 26.34 14.23
N TRP A 183 -13.22 26.28 13.73
CA TRP A 183 -12.65 25.07 13.15
C TRP A 183 -12.13 24.18 14.26
N THR A 184 -12.90 23.15 14.61
CA THR A 184 -12.53 22.24 15.70
C THR A 184 -11.88 21.00 15.12
N SER A 185 -10.77 20.58 15.74
CA SER A 185 -10.12 19.31 15.42
C SER A 185 -11.07 18.15 15.63
N PRO A 186 -11.06 17.15 14.74
CA PRO A 186 -11.97 16.02 14.86
C PRO A 186 -11.60 15.16 16.07
N LYS A 187 -12.61 14.55 16.69
CA LYS A 187 -12.38 13.40 17.59
C LYS A 187 -12.03 12.19 16.74
N TYR A 188 -10.76 11.83 16.72
CA TYR A 188 -10.21 10.73 15.92
C TYR A 188 -10.61 9.34 16.42
N VAL A 189 -11.12 9.24 17.65
CA VAL A 189 -11.57 8.00 18.26
C VAL A 189 -13.01 8.21 18.73
N ASN A 190 -13.95 7.52 18.10
CA ASN A 190 -15.35 7.47 18.55
C ASN A 190 -15.82 6.02 18.59
N LEU A 191 -16.52 5.62 19.65
CA LEU A 191 -17.22 4.34 19.68
C LEU A 191 -18.51 4.46 18.87
N VAL A 192 -18.62 3.68 17.81
CA VAL A 192 -19.80 3.61 16.93
C VAL A 192 -20.43 2.24 17.07
N THR A 193 -21.76 2.21 17.08
CA THR A 193 -22.53 0.96 17.15
C THR A 193 -23.21 0.71 15.82
N HIS A 194 -22.95 -0.45 15.21
CA HIS A 194 -23.55 -0.91 13.97
C HIS A 194 -24.53 -2.06 14.22
N ASN A 195 -25.59 -2.14 13.43
CA ASN A 195 -26.46 -3.31 13.42
C ASN A 195 -25.88 -4.37 12.49
N ILE A 196 -25.75 -5.61 12.97
CA ILE A 196 -25.23 -6.71 12.17
C ILE A 196 -26.32 -7.16 11.17
N PRO A 197 -26.06 -7.14 9.85
CA PRO A 197 -27.05 -7.55 8.85
C PRO A 197 -27.62 -8.94 9.13
N GLY A 198 -28.95 -9.07 9.02
CA GLY A 198 -29.65 -10.34 9.24
C GLY A 198 -29.77 -10.78 10.70
N THR A 199 -29.34 -9.97 11.67
CA THR A 199 -29.47 -10.29 13.10
C THR A 199 -29.94 -9.08 13.90
N LYS A 200 -30.49 -9.31 15.11
CA LYS A 200 -30.80 -8.22 16.07
C LYS A 200 -29.57 -7.77 16.88
N LYS A 201 -28.40 -8.37 16.65
CA LYS A 201 -27.18 -8.09 17.43
C LYS A 201 -26.54 -6.78 16.96
N LYS A 202 -25.94 -6.07 17.92
CA LYS A 202 -25.20 -4.83 17.69
C LYS A 202 -23.70 -5.10 17.81
N LEU A 203 -22.91 -4.42 16.98
CA LEU A 203 -21.46 -4.46 16.99
C LEU A 203 -20.93 -3.08 17.35
N ARG A 204 -20.10 -2.97 18.40
CA ARG A 204 -19.41 -1.73 18.73
C ARG A 204 -18.02 -1.75 18.14
N VAL A 205 -17.64 -0.69 17.43
CA VAL A 205 -16.32 -0.52 16.83
C VAL A 205 -15.75 0.85 17.19
N ILE A 206 -14.42 0.93 17.18
CA ILE A 206 -13.73 2.22 17.25
C ILE A 206 -13.69 2.78 15.83
N SER A 207 -14.21 3.98 15.64
CA SER A 207 -14.29 4.66 14.36
C SER A 207 -13.39 5.90 14.36
N GLY A 208 -12.98 6.35 13.17
CA GLY A 208 -12.31 7.65 12.98
C GLY A 208 -10.79 7.64 12.79
N THR A 209 -10.08 6.54 13.03
CA THR A 209 -8.64 6.44 12.77
C THR A 209 -8.34 5.97 11.34
N GLN A 210 -7.29 6.54 10.73
CA GLN A 210 -6.75 6.17 9.41
C GLN A 210 -5.32 5.65 9.57
N ILE A 211 -5.19 4.40 9.99
CA ILE A 211 -3.92 3.67 10.10
C ILE A 211 -3.31 3.41 8.70
N VAL A 212 -4.12 3.23 7.67
CA VAL A 212 -3.68 3.03 6.29
C VAL A 212 -2.85 4.20 5.76
N ASP A 213 -3.15 5.45 6.15
CA ASP A 213 -2.31 6.63 5.84
C ASP A 213 -0.89 6.51 6.40
N ARG A 214 -0.76 5.90 7.59
CA ARG A 214 0.57 5.65 8.19
C ARG A 214 1.33 4.60 7.39
N ALA A 215 0.63 3.60 6.84
CA ALA A 215 1.22 2.65 5.91
C ALA A 215 1.67 3.37 4.62
N TRP A 216 0.83 4.26 4.06
CA TRP A 216 1.21 5.05 2.88
C TRP A 216 2.44 5.92 3.10
N ARG A 217 2.49 6.65 4.21
CA ARG A 217 3.68 7.44 4.59
C ARG A 217 4.90 6.53 4.67
N PHE A 218 4.78 5.41 5.38
CA PHE A 218 5.87 4.45 5.53
C PHE A 218 6.40 3.95 4.18
N LEU A 219 5.52 3.61 3.23
CA LEU A 219 5.92 3.16 1.91
C LEU A 219 6.57 4.30 1.11
N LYS A 220 6.01 5.51 1.13
CA LYS A 220 6.55 6.69 0.42
C LYS A 220 7.95 7.05 0.91
N ASP A 221 8.19 7.04 2.22
CA ASP A 221 9.49 7.34 2.81
C ASP A 221 10.61 6.38 2.35
N ARG A 222 10.24 5.19 1.85
CA ARG A 222 11.16 4.15 1.36
C ARG A 222 11.37 4.19 -0.15
N LEU A 223 10.55 4.94 -0.87
CA LEU A 223 10.60 5.02 -2.32
C LEU A 223 11.47 6.20 -2.76
N LYS A 224 12.71 5.90 -3.13
CA LYS A 224 13.55 6.84 -3.90
C LYS A 224 13.14 6.79 -5.37
N ILE A 225 12.27 7.72 -5.77
CA ILE A 225 11.87 7.93 -7.16
C ILE A 225 13.05 8.58 -7.90
N ASN A 226 13.54 7.91 -8.93
CA ASN A 226 14.60 8.39 -9.81
C ASN A 226 14.21 8.15 -11.28
N GLN A 227 15.09 8.49 -12.22
CA GLN A 227 14.80 8.33 -13.66
C GLN A 227 14.43 6.89 -14.06
N ASN A 228 14.96 5.89 -13.36
CA ASN A 228 14.71 4.46 -13.61
C ASN A 228 13.51 3.90 -12.82
N THR A 229 12.95 4.68 -11.90
CA THR A 229 11.86 4.29 -11.00
C THR A 229 10.68 5.20 -11.25
N LYS A 230 10.03 5.05 -12.41
CA LYS A 230 8.89 5.88 -12.84
C LYS A 230 7.58 5.10 -12.86
N ALA A 231 6.46 5.82 -12.89
CA ALA A 231 5.14 5.23 -13.09
C ALA A 231 5.15 4.23 -14.26
N GLY A 232 4.49 3.10 -14.07
CA GLY A 232 4.40 1.99 -15.04
C GLY A 232 5.64 1.09 -15.12
N THR A 233 6.76 1.41 -14.47
CA THR A 233 7.97 0.58 -14.54
C THR A 233 7.90 -0.62 -13.60
N ARG A 234 8.54 -1.73 -14.01
CA ARG A 234 8.74 -2.91 -13.14
C ARG A 234 9.57 -2.57 -11.91
N ALA A 235 10.52 -1.63 -12.03
CA ALA A 235 11.38 -1.19 -10.94
C ALA A 235 10.59 -0.47 -9.82
N LEU A 236 9.67 0.43 -10.18
CA LEU A 236 8.80 1.09 -9.19
C LEU A 236 7.90 0.07 -8.48
N LYS A 237 7.31 -0.87 -9.23
CA LYS A 237 6.53 -1.97 -8.63
C LYS A 237 7.37 -2.80 -7.65
N ALA A 238 8.58 -3.22 -8.04
CA ALA A 238 9.47 -4.01 -7.19
C ALA A 238 9.85 -3.27 -5.91
N LYS A 239 10.16 -1.97 -6.01
CA LYS A 239 10.47 -1.14 -4.85
C LYS A 239 9.27 -0.95 -3.92
N LEU A 240 8.06 -0.76 -4.48
CA LEU A 240 6.84 -0.63 -3.68
C LEU A 240 6.54 -1.95 -2.93
N ARG A 241 6.65 -3.09 -3.60
CA ARG A 241 6.48 -4.40 -2.97
C ARG A 241 7.58 -4.71 -1.94
N SER A 242 8.81 -4.27 -2.19
CA SER A 242 9.90 -4.32 -1.19
C SER A 242 9.60 -3.46 0.04
N ALA A 243 9.04 -2.27 -0.14
CA ALA A 243 8.61 -1.43 0.98
C ALA A 243 7.41 -2.03 1.74
N GLN A 244 6.53 -2.76 1.05
CA GLN A 244 5.45 -3.53 1.69
C GLN A 244 6.00 -4.65 2.57
N TYR A 245 7.03 -5.37 2.11
CA TYR A 245 7.75 -6.35 2.93
C TYR A 245 8.33 -5.72 4.20
N ASP A 246 9.03 -4.58 4.07
CA ASP A 246 9.52 -3.81 5.22
C ASP A 246 8.39 -3.44 6.19
N TYR A 247 7.19 -3.14 5.67
CA TYR A 247 6.05 -2.78 6.49
C TYR A 247 5.48 -3.98 7.25
N TRP A 248 5.40 -5.15 6.60
CA TRP A 248 5.00 -6.39 7.24
C TRP A 248 5.94 -6.77 8.38
N MET A 249 7.25 -6.58 8.18
CA MET A 249 8.31 -6.91 9.15
C MET A 249 8.68 -5.76 10.08
N LYS A 250 7.91 -4.66 10.11
CA LYS A 250 8.32 -3.42 10.82
C LYS A 250 8.50 -3.56 12.34
N ASN A 251 7.92 -4.61 12.93
CA ASN A 251 8.01 -4.92 14.35
C ASN A 251 8.94 -6.11 14.63
N SER A 252 9.67 -6.57 13.61
CA SER A 252 10.58 -7.72 13.67
C SER A 252 12.00 -7.26 13.34
N ASP A 253 12.99 -8.11 13.64
CA ASP A 253 14.35 -7.89 13.17
C ASP A 253 14.43 -8.10 11.64
N LEU A 254 14.63 -7.01 10.91
CA LEU A 254 14.69 -7.02 9.45
C LEU A 254 15.93 -7.76 8.91
N TRP A 255 17.02 -7.81 9.68
CA TRP A 255 18.22 -8.57 9.32
C TRP A 255 17.91 -10.07 9.33
N LEU A 256 17.34 -10.57 10.43
CA LEU A 256 16.94 -11.97 10.55
C LEU A 256 15.89 -12.34 9.51
N ALA A 257 14.82 -11.54 9.37
CA ALA A 257 13.77 -11.82 8.39
C ALA A 257 14.29 -11.84 6.94
N THR A 258 15.26 -10.96 6.63
CA THR A 258 15.92 -10.96 5.31
C THR A 258 16.84 -12.17 5.15
N GLY A 259 17.52 -12.60 6.22
CA GLY A 259 18.33 -13.82 6.23
C GLY A 259 17.50 -15.08 5.93
N ASP A 260 16.33 -15.22 6.56
CA ASP A 260 15.39 -16.31 6.29
C ASP A 260 14.92 -16.29 4.83
N LEU A 261 14.55 -15.11 4.33
CA LEU A 261 14.12 -14.92 2.95
C LEU A 261 15.21 -15.30 1.93
N CYS A 262 16.47 -14.94 2.20
CA CYS A 262 17.60 -15.32 1.37
C CYS A 262 17.86 -16.84 1.42
N SER A 263 17.74 -17.44 2.60
CA SER A 263 17.93 -18.89 2.80
C SER A 263 16.87 -19.70 2.07
N GLU A 264 15.60 -19.28 2.13
CA GLU A 264 14.52 -19.88 1.33
C GLU A 264 14.77 -19.75 -0.18
N ALA A 265 15.33 -18.63 -0.63
CA ALA A 265 15.66 -18.42 -2.03
C ALA A 265 16.77 -19.36 -2.50
N LEU A 266 17.82 -19.52 -1.68
CA LEU A 266 18.93 -20.41 -1.96
C LEU A 266 18.47 -21.87 -2.07
N LYS A 267 17.66 -22.35 -1.13
CA LYS A 267 17.10 -23.72 -1.16
C LYS A 267 16.31 -24.02 -2.44
N LYS A 268 15.62 -23.02 -3.00
CA LYS A 268 14.90 -23.19 -4.28
C LYS A 268 15.81 -23.24 -5.49
N CYS A 269 16.93 -22.52 -5.46
CA CYS A 269 17.89 -22.49 -6.56
C CYS A 269 18.85 -23.67 -6.53
N TYR A 270 19.16 -24.19 -5.34
CA TYR A 270 20.10 -25.28 -5.11
C TYR A 270 19.52 -26.29 -4.11
N PRO A 271 18.56 -27.13 -4.56
CA PRO A 271 17.89 -28.09 -3.68
C PRO A 271 18.85 -29.16 -3.12
N GLU A 272 20.00 -29.37 -3.77
CA GLU A 272 21.01 -30.37 -3.36
C GLU A 272 22.12 -29.80 -2.46
N ALA A 273 22.12 -28.49 -2.20
CA ALA A 273 23.16 -27.81 -1.41
C ALA A 273 22.78 -27.59 0.06
N CYS A 274 21.74 -28.27 0.56
CA CYS A 274 21.22 -28.14 1.92
C CYS A 274 20.85 -29.50 2.50
#